data_AF-A0AAD5UFK8-F1
#
_entry.id   AF-A0AAD5UFK8-F1
#
_cell.length_a   1.000
_cell.length_b   1.000
_cell.length_c   1.000
_cell.angle_alpha   90.00
_cell.angle_beta   90.00
_cell.angle_gamma   90.00
#
_symmetry.space_group_name_H-M   'P 1'
#
loop_
_entity.id
_entity.type
_entity.pdbx_description
1 polymer ?
#
loop_
_entity_poly.entity_id
_entity_poly.type
_entity_poly.pdbx_seq_one_letter_code
_entity_poly.pdbx_strand_id
1 'polypeptide(L)'
;MARRRNSQEYRTMDSLYSAVNYENHDGQYYQDSYQDREYDSYERHPYPQSRSPQRPVPQKVGNTFITSAEAQEYVTLPKVKGRPENQQFNFPEPPIYSPQTMNHPFNAAPGFVEPPRAAEAWTINRTKSRDNFEPETNYNNIPDDRKSFESMHSQKAMTTERKKPMKRYMYGCIPTNSRSRNVCLGITAVVLLALGVVLYLFFPRFPDMHVNNIQLVPGNAFKLSPVTNVNGQLNFSFQLDMVMNISVTNSNMYHLKVDAIDLNAFILANATEINSQDPSPAESLLGATAPTRIYVNNSNMQQKIGNGTFGSILFPPGKTTTFLMNFTVFYSPNQQLGATNDPALNEIIQLCVSDPNVPLGQNRTTTIRYQANTPISIFTAVGYTPSIQNQLNINCPFQGQAKVKLIQAIAGGGTRGVSGST
;
A
#
# COMPACT_ATOMS: atom_id res chain seq x y z
N MET A 1 9.88 -87.81 -12.96
CA MET A 1 10.59 -86.95 -11.99
C MET A 1 9.78 -85.68 -11.78
N ALA A 2 9.59 -85.29 -10.53
CA ALA A 2 8.63 -84.30 -10.05
C ALA A 2 9.23 -82.89 -9.90
N ARG A 3 8.39 -81.85 -10.06
CA ARG A 3 8.31 -80.52 -9.37
C ARG A 3 7.68 -79.50 -10.35
N ARG A 4 6.40 -79.11 -10.26
CA ARG A 4 5.70 -78.20 -9.31
C ARG A 4 6.36 -76.82 -9.11
N ARG A 5 5.70 -75.75 -9.60
CA ARG A 5 5.15 -74.56 -8.90
C ARG A 5 4.49 -73.63 -9.95
N ASN A 6 3.15 -73.56 -9.97
CA ASN A 6 2.26 -72.49 -9.41
C ASN A 6 2.42 -71.14 -10.14
N SER A 7 1.53 -70.70 -11.04
CA SER A 7 0.09 -70.35 -10.93
C SER A 7 -0.19 -69.08 -10.11
N GLN A 8 -0.57 -68.00 -10.78
CA GLN A 8 -1.66 -67.10 -10.37
C GLN A 8 -2.11 -66.25 -11.58
N GLU A 9 -3.13 -66.77 -12.27
CA GLU A 9 -4.13 -65.98 -12.99
C GLU A 9 -5.06 -65.33 -11.96
N TYR A 10 -5.58 -64.13 -12.22
CA TYR A 10 -6.95 -63.79 -11.81
C TYR A 10 -7.63 -62.97 -12.90
N ARG A 11 -8.81 -63.49 -13.28
CA ARG A 11 -9.77 -62.98 -14.23
C ARG A 11 -10.67 -61.91 -13.62
N THR A 12 -11.18 -61.07 -14.52
CA THR A 12 -12.44 -60.31 -14.56
C THR A 12 -13.59 -60.83 -13.69
N MET A 13 -14.39 -59.89 -13.15
CA MET A 13 -15.84 -60.05 -12.90
C MET A 13 -16.53 -58.67 -12.88
N ASP A 14 -17.46 -58.49 -13.81
CA ASP A 14 -18.55 -57.49 -13.78
C ASP A 14 -19.57 -57.84 -12.68
N SER A 15 -20.23 -56.84 -12.08
CA SER A 15 -21.64 -56.93 -11.62
C SER A 15 -22.16 -55.62 -11.01
N LEU A 16 -23.11 -55.01 -11.72
CA LEU A 16 -24.46 -54.53 -11.32
C LEU A 16 -24.85 -54.31 -9.83
N TYR A 17 -25.83 -53.39 -9.67
CA TYR A 17 -26.65 -52.96 -8.51
C TYR A 17 -26.15 -51.71 -7.75
N SER A 18 -26.95 -50.73 -7.33
CA SER A 18 -28.40 -50.46 -7.44
C SER A 18 -28.64 -48.98 -7.11
N ALA A 19 -29.70 -48.39 -7.66
CA ALA A 19 -30.25 -47.12 -7.22
C ALA A 19 -30.89 -47.27 -5.82
N VAL A 20 -30.70 -46.27 -4.95
CA VAL A 20 -31.48 -46.07 -3.73
C VAL A 20 -31.87 -44.59 -3.64
N ASN A 21 -33.16 -44.34 -3.83
CA ASN A 21 -33.86 -43.14 -3.41
C ASN A 21 -33.76 -43.00 -1.89
N TYR A 22 -33.45 -41.80 -1.39
CA TYR A 22 -33.80 -41.42 -0.03
C TYR A 22 -34.87 -40.34 -0.07
N GLU A 23 -36.03 -40.74 0.46
CA GLU A 23 -37.20 -39.93 0.75
C GLU A 23 -36.94 -38.89 1.83
N ASN A 24 -37.79 -37.85 1.76
CA ASN A 24 -38.11 -36.87 2.78
C ASN A 24 -37.99 -37.38 4.23
N HIS A 25 -37.35 -36.57 5.07
CA HIS A 25 -37.75 -36.45 6.46
C HIS A 25 -37.76 -34.98 6.90
N ASP A 26 -38.95 -34.54 7.27
CA ASP A 26 -39.25 -33.31 7.98
C ASP A 26 -38.39 -33.20 9.25
N GLY A 27 -37.60 -32.12 9.33
CA GLY A 27 -36.84 -31.72 10.51
C GLY A 27 -37.33 -30.36 10.99
N GLN A 28 -38.06 -30.37 12.10
CA GLN A 28 -38.66 -29.23 12.75
C GLN A 28 -37.63 -28.15 13.17
N TYR A 29 -38.02 -26.90 12.95
CA TYR A 29 -37.33 -25.70 13.41
C TYR A 29 -37.32 -25.63 14.95
N TYR A 30 -36.13 -25.57 15.55
CA TYR A 30 -35.94 -25.01 16.89
C TYR A 30 -35.78 -23.49 16.76
N GLN A 31 -36.71 -22.77 17.38
CA GLN A 31 -36.77 -21.32 17.45
C GLN A 31 -36.24 -20.92 18.83
N ASP A 32 -34.92 -20.72 18.95
CA ASP A 32 -34.34 -20.22 20.20
C ASP A 32 -34.52 -18.71 20.31
N SER A 33 -35.27 -18.35 21.33
CA SER A 33 -35.58 -17.01 21.80
C SER A 33 -34.34 -16.37 22.44
N TYR A 34 -33.77 -15.37 21.77
CA TYR A 34 -32.87 -14.43 22.44
C TYR A 34 -33.68 -13.35 23.16
N GLN A 35 -33.64 -13.45 24.49
CA GLN A 35 -34.16 -12.49 25.45
C GLN A 35 -33.59 -11.08 25.25
N ASP A 36 -34.48 -10.13 25.50
CA ASP A 36 -34.27 -8.70 25.66
C ASP A 36 -33.02 -8.37 26.49
N ARG A 37 -32.12 -7.58 25.90
CA ARG A 37 -31.25 -6.66 26.63
C ARG A 37 -31.56 -5.24 26.22
N GLU A 38 -32.44 -4.68 27.03
CA GLU A 38 -32.67 -3.26 27.26
C GLU A 38 -31.32 -2.54 27.39
N TYR A 39 -30.96 -1.76 26.36
CA TYR A 39 -29.86 -0.80 26.43
C TYR A 39 -30.47 0.58 26.64
N ASP A 40 -30.28 1.10 27.86
CA ASP A 40 -30.63 2.46 28.23
C ASP A 40 -30.03 3.48 27.25
N SER A 41 -30.94 4.28 26.68
CA SER A 41 -30.62 5.38 25.81
C SER A 41 -29.91 6.48 26.59
N TYR A 42 -28.67 6.79 26.24
CA TYR A 42 -28.07 8.07 26.62
C TYR A 42 -28.69 9.18 25.78
N GLU A 43 -29.45 10.05 26.45
CA GLU A 43 -29.99 11.30 25.90
C GLU A 43 -28.88 12.13 25.23
N ARG A 44 -29.01 12.35 23.92
CA ARG A 44 -28.21 13.35 23.22
C ARG A 44 -28.81 14.73 23.50
N HIS A 45 -28.09 15.55 24.25
CA HIS A 45 -28.35 16.98 24.30
C HIS A 45 -28.16 17.61 22.90
N PRO A 46 -29.08 18.47 22.45
CA PRO A 46 -28.91 19.22 21.21
C PRO A 46 -27.88 20.33 21.41
N TYR A 47 -26.80 20.30 20.62
CA TYR A 47 -25.89 21.44 20.51
C TYR A 47 -26.62 22.65 19.89
N PRO A 48 -26.44 23.86 20.44
CA PRO A 48 -27.02 25.07 19.84
C PRO A 48 -26.33 25.41 18.52
N GLN A 49 -27.13 25.61 17.47
CA GLN A 49 -26.66 26.12 16.19
C GLN A 49 -26.16 27.56 16.35
N SER A 50 -24.86 27.77 16.13
CA SER A 50 -24.28 29.09 15.98
C SER A 50 -24.68 29.69 14.62
N ARG A 51 -25.68 30.57 14.64
CA ARG A 51 -26.00 31.46 13.50
C ARG A 51 -24.82 32.39 13.25
N SER A 52 -24.14 32.19 12.12
CA SER A 52 -23.25 33.19 11.54
C SER A 52 -24.09 34.21 10.76
N PRO A 53 -23.89 35.53 10.90
CA PRO A 53 -24.64 36.52 10.16
C PRO A 53 -24.18 36.54 8.69
N GLN A 54 -25.06 36.13 7.78
CA GLN A 54 -24.90 36.35 6.34
C GLN A 54 -25.08 37.84 6.04
N ARG A 55 -24.04 38.46 5.45
CA ARG A 55 -24.16 39.77 4.80
C ARG A 55 -24.99 39.63 3.52
N PRO A 56 -25.96 40.52 3.26
CA PRO A 56 -26.69 40.54 2.00
C PRO A 56 -25.81 41.04 0.85
N VAL A 57 -25.80 40.29 -0.25
CA VAL A 57 -25.26 40.69 -1.55
C VAL A 57 -26.39 41.38 -2.33
N PRO A 58 -26.17 42.56 -2.94
CA PRO A 58 -27.20 43.21 -3.75
C PRO A 58 -27.38 42.48 -5.09
N GLN A 59 -28.59 41.95 -5.32
CA GLN A 59 -29.05 41.51 -6.63
C GLN A 59 -29.29 42.74 -7.53
N LYS A 60 -28.61 42.79 -8.67
CA LYS A 60 -29.00 43.66 -9.79
C LYS A 60 -29.88 42.86 -10.75
N VAL A 61 -31.12 43.34 -10.84
CA VAL A 61 -32.17 42.96 -11.77
C VAL A 61 -31.82 43.42 -13.19
N GLY A 62 -32.09 42.57 -14.18
CA GLY A 62 -31.95 42.90 -15.60
C GLY A 62 -32.55 41.80 -16.48
N ASN A 63 -33.88 41.66 -16.45
CA ASN A 63 -34.62 40.85 -17.41
C ASN A 63 -34.76 41.64 -18.72
N THR A 64 -34.45 41.02 -19.85
CA THR A 64 -35.03 41.42 -21.15
C THR A 64 -35.37 40.15 -21.93
N PHE A 65 -36.67 39.88 -22.03
CA PHE A 65 -37.28 38.94 -22.97
C PHE A 65 -37.27 39.54 -24.37
N ILE A 66 -36.86 38.79 -25.39
CA ILE A 66 -37.44 38.87 -26.74
C ILE A 66 -37.56 37.45 -27.33
N THR A 67 -38.78 37.13 -27.75
CA THR A 67 -39.27 35.94 -28.47
C THR A 67 -39.21 36.10 -29.99
N SER A 68 -38.96 35.00 -30.73
CA SER A 68 -39.44 34.63 -32.10
C SER A 68 -38.49 33.53 -32.63
N ALA A 69 -38.87 32.31 -33.00
CA ALA A 69 -39.91 31.79 -33.92
C ALA A 69 -39.71 32.23 -35.39
N GLU A 70 -39.62 31.22 -36.28
CA GLU A 70 -39.63 31.24 -37.75
C GLU A 70 -38.34 31.65 -38.50
N ALA A 71 -37.70 30.70 -39.21
CA ALA A 71 -38.00 30.40 -40.61
C ALA A 71 -36.91 29.47 -41.18
N GLN A 72 -37.34 28.35 -41.76
CA GLN A 72 -36.51 27.50 -42.61
C GLN A 72 -36.40 28.16 -43.99
N GLU A 73 -35.18 28.45 -44.44
CA GLU A 73 -34.93 28.81 -45.84
C GLU A 73 -33.91 27.85 -46.44
N TYR A 74 -34.37 27.11 -47.45
CA TYR A 74 -33.57 26.26 -48.32
C TYR A 74 -32.68 27.14 -49.20
N VAL A 75 -31.36 26.95 -49.14
CA VAL A 75 -30.44 27.47 -50.16
C VAL A 75 -29.78 26.30 -50.87
N THR A 76 -30.20 26.12 -52.13
CA THR A 76 -29.61 25.26 -53.15
C THR A 76 -28.16 25.64 -53.45
N LEU A 77 -27.24 24.68 -53.34
CA LEU A 77 -25.86 24.80 -53.82
C LEU A 77 -25.78 24.56 -55.34
N PRO A 78 -25.08 25.42 -56.11
CA PRO A 78 -24.85 25.18 -57.53
C PRO A 78 -23.74 24.14 -57.75
N LYS A 79 -23.96 23.23 -58.71
CA LYS A 79 -22.93 22.38 -59.31
C LYS A 79 -21.85 23.25 -59.96
N VAL A 80 -20.63 23.20 -59.45
CA VAL A 80 -19.44 23.71 -60.15
C VAL A 80 -18.56 22.53 -60.54
N LYS A 81 -18.35 22.44 -61.86
CA LYS A 81 -17.54 21.49 -62.61
C LYS A 81 -16.19 22.17 -62.83
N GLY A 82 -15.09 21.59 -62.36
CA GLY A 82 -13.74 22.08 -62.71
C GLY A 82 -12.65 21.70 -61.71
N ARG A 83 -11.82 20.73 -62.11
CA ARG A 83 -10.40 20.61 -61.74
C ARG A 83 -9.66 21.63 -62.63
N PRO A 84 -8.63 22.39 -62.19
CA PRO A 84 -7.41 21.80 -61.62
C PRO A 84 -6.61 22.68 -60.62
N GLU A 85 -5.44 22.13 -60.28
CA GLU A 85 -4.19 22.77 -59.84
C GLU A 85 -3.91 23.02 -58.35
N ASN A 86 -2.72 22.56 -57.99
CA ASN A 86 -2.06 22.61 -56.70
C ASN A 86 -1.90 24.04 -56.20
N GLN A 87 -2.44 24.34 -55.02
CA GLN A 87 -1.93 25.41 -54.17
C GLN A 87 -1.59 24.82 -52.80
N GLN A 88 -0.29 24.78 -52.51
CA GLN A 88 0.26 24.51 -51.19
C GLN A 88 -0.21 25.60 -50.22
N PHE A 89 -1.04 25.21 -49.24
CA PHE A 89 -1.29 26.03 -48.07
C PHE A 89 -0.08 25.93 -47.13
N ASN A 90 0.72 26.99 -47.08
CA ASN A 90 1.70 27.21 -46.02
C ASN A 90 0.95 27.55 -44.72
N PHE A 91 0.93 26.62 -43.78
CA PHE A 91 0.61 26.91 -42.38
C PHE A 91 1.83 27.54 -41.70
N PRO A 92 1.67 28.60 -40.91
CA PRO A 92 2.76 29.09 -40.06
C PRO A 92 3.10 28.03 -39.02
N GLU A 93 4.37 27.60 -39.00
CA GLU A 93 4.91 26.68 -38.01
C GLU A 93 4.75 27.27 -36.60
N PRO A 94 4.37 26.47 -35.59
CA PRO A 94 4.40 26.89 -34.20
C PRO A 94 5.86 27.16 -33.76
N PRO A 95 6.10 28.10 -32.84
CA PRO A 95 7.44 28.42 -32.38
C PRO A 95 8.11 27.19 -31.77
N ILE A 96 9.22 26.78 -32.40
CA ILE A 96 10.12 25.74 -31.91
C ILE A 96 10.76 26.26 -30.63
N TYR A 97 10.29 25.77 -29.47
CA TYR A 97 11.08 25.84 -28.25
C TYR A 97 12.24 24.86 -28.38
N SER A 98 13.40 25.39 -28.74
CA SER A 98 14.67 24.68 -28.67
C SER A 98 14.97 24.31 -27.20
N PRO A 99 15.08 23.02 -26.83
CA PRO A 99 15.68 22.67 -25.57
C PRO A 99 17.15 23.08 -25.65
N GLN A 100 17.57 24.00 -24.77
CA GLN A 100 18.99 24.26 -24.57
C GLN A 100 19.62 22.99 -24.01
N THR A 101 20.23 22.22 -24.90
CA THR A 101 21.18 21.17 -24.59
C THR A 101 22.41 21.84 -23.98
N MET A 102 22.51 21.81 -22.64
CA MET A 102 23.80 21.94 -21.97
C MET A 102 24.65 20.72 -22.34
N ASN A 103 25.37 20.83 -23.46
CA ASN A 103 26.47 19.96 -23.81
C ASN A 103 27.66 20.25 -22.88
N HIS A 104 27.69 19.59 -21.73
CA HIS A 104 28.95 19.38 -21.01
C HIS A 104 29.63 18.13 -21.57
N PRO A 105 30.87 18.23 -22.09
CA PRO A 105 31.63 17.06 -22.48
C PRO A 105 32.20 16.38 -21.23
N PHE A 106 31.51 15.38 -20.70
CA PHE A 106 32.11 14.41 -19.78
C PHE A 106 32.70 13.24 -20.59
N ASN A 107 33.87 13.51 -21.19
CA ASN A 107 34.82 12.47 -21.55
C ASN A 107 35.64 12.12 -20.31
N ALA A 108 35.35 10.97 -19.71
CA ALA A 108 36.30 10.04 -19.11
C ALA A 108 35.50 9.03 -18.26
N ALA A 109 35.45 7.78 -18.73
CA ALA A 109 35.11 6.66 -17.87
C ALA A 109 36.15 6.62 -16.72
N PRO A 110 35.75 6.68 -15.44
CA PRO A 110 36.68 6.30 -14.38
C PRO A 110 36.92 4.80 -14.52
N GLY A 111 38.17 4.46 -14.78
CA GLY A 111 38.65 3.08 -14.73
C GLY A 111 38.24 2.44 -13.40
N PHE A 112 37.76 1.20 -13.49
CA PHE A 112 37.49 0.35 -12.36
C PHE A 112 38.81 0.13 -11.61
N VAL A 113 39.05 0.88 -10.55
CA VAL A 113 40.13 0.60 -9.61
C VAL A 113 39.63 -0.53 -8.71
N GLU A 114 40.18 -1.72 -8.90
CA GLU A 114 40.03 -2.83 -7.95
C GLU A 114 40.38 -2.32 -6.54
N PRO A 115 39.51 -2.53 -5.53
CA PRO A 115 39.87 -2.18 -4.17
C PRO A 115 41.07 -3.04 -3.71
N PRO A 116 42.04 -2.46 -2.98
CA PRO A 116 43.16 -3.22 -2.46
C PRO A 116 42.65 -4.37 -1.58
N ARG A 117 43.08 -5.57 -1.97
CA ARG A 117 42.83 -6.83 -1.28
C ARG A 117 43.69 -6.91 0.00
N ALA A 118 43.34 -6.15 1.03
CA ALA A 118 43.82 -6.32 2.41
C ALA A 118 43.08 -5.37 3.37
N ALA A 119 41.91 -5.77 3.83
CA ALA A 119 41.37 -5.31 5.11
C ALA A 119 40.86 -6.56 5.84
N GLU A 120 41.70 -7.04 6.75
CA GLU A 120 41.37 -8.14 7.64
C GLU A 120 40.10 -7.80 8.41
N ALA A 121 39.16 -8.75 8.42
CA ALA A 121 37.96 -8.67 9.23
C ALA A 121 38.36 -8.55 10.70
N TRP A 122 37.96 -7.47 11.38
CA TRP A 122 37.92 -7.44 12.84
C TRP A 122 36.86 -8.42 13.31
N THR A 123 37.26 -9.67 13.51
CA THR A 123 36.52 -10.69 14.22
C THR A 123 36.46 -10.31 15.70
N ILE A 124 35.35 -9.70 16.11
CA ILE A 124 35.03 -9.56 17.52
C ILE A 124 34.68 -10.96 18.05
N ASN A 125 35.66 -11.59 18.70
CA ASN A 125 35.49 -12.78 19.53
C ASN A 125 34.51 -12.46 20.69
N ARG A 126 33.20 -12.61 20.47
CA ARG A 126 32.25 -12.82 21.57
C ARG A 126 32.26 -14.28 21.95
N THR A 127 33.14 -14.62 22.89
CA THR A 127 33.07 -15.87 23.61
C THR A 127 31.99 -15.80 24.69
N LYS A 128 31.27 -16.92 24.80
CA LYS A 128 30.54 -17.44 25.96
C LYS A 128 29.14 -16.88 26.28
N SER A 129 28.16 -17.68 25.87
CA SER A 129 27.37 -18.51 26.80
C SER A 129 26.58 -17.77 27.87
N ARG A 130 25.27 -17.61 27.63
CA ARG A 130 24.25 -17.96 28.64
C ARG A 130 22.86 -18.07 28.00
N ASP A 131 22.46 -19.32 27.82
CA ASP A 131 21.16 -19.91 28.14
C ASP A 131 19.89 -19.06 28.03
N ASN A 132 18.99 -19.60 27.21
CA ASN A 132 17.56 -19.41 27.19
C ASN A 132 16.99 -19.14 28.60
N PHE A 133 16.30 -18.03 28.76
CA PHE A 133 15.39 -17.83 29.87
C PHE A 133 14.11 -17.18 29.35
N GLU A 134 13.10 -18.02 29.12
CA GLU A 134 11.69 -17.63 29.05
C GLU A 134 11.27 -17.11 30.43
N PRO A 135 10.53 -15.99 30.51
CA PRO A 135 9.76 -15.68 31.71
C PRO A 135 8.32 -16.15 31.53
N GLU A 136 8.03 -17.41 31.90
CA GLU A 136 6.70 -17.77 32.39
C GLU A 136 6.62 -17.38 33.87
N THR A 137 5.97 -16.26 34.17
CA THR A 137 5.58 -15.92 35.53
C THR A 137 4.24 -16.58 35.86
N ASN A 138 4.29 -17.79 36.41
CA ASN A 138 3.21 -18.35 37.22
C ASN A 138 3.76 -18.58 38.64
N TYR A 139 3.71 -17.52 39.45
CA TYR A 139 4.11 -17.55 40.86
C TYR A 139 2.87 -17.70 41.73
N ASN A 140 2.40 -18.93 41.88
CA ASN A 140 1.56 -19.35 42.98
C ASN A 140 2.13 -20.66 43.51
N ASN A 141 2.34 -20.70 44.83
CA ASN A 141 2.78 -21.84 45.64
C ASN A 141 4.29 -22.03 45.79
N ILE A 142 4.87 -21.46 46.85
CA ILE A 142 5.89 -22.17 47.63
C ILE A 142 5.56 -22.04 49.14
N PRO A 143 5.61 -23.14 49.91
CA PRO A 143 5.21 -23.18 51.31
C PRO A 143 6.29 -22.62 52.25
N ASP A 144 5.79 -22.11 53.37
CA ASP A 144 6.51 -21.74 54.57
C ASP A 144 7.19 -22.98 55.18
N ASP A 145 8.53 -23.03 55.18
CA ASP A 145 9.28 -24.07 55.88
C ASP A 145 10.40 -23.46 56.72
N ARG A 146 10.01 -23.05 57.93
CA ARG A 146 10.89 -22.90 59.09
C ARG A 146 11.64 -24.20 59.37
N LYS A 147 12.95 -24.22 59.14
CA LYS A 147 13.86 -25.06 59.95
C LYS A 147 15.15 -24.32 60.31
N SER A 148 15.14 -23.86 61.56
CA SER A 148 16.24 -23.97 62.52
C SER A 148 17.47 -24.74 62.05
N PHE A 149 18.61 -24.04 61.96
CA PHE A 149 19.89 -24.65 62.30
C PHE A 149 20.74 -23.63 63.07
N GLU A 150 20.83 -23.89 64.36
CA GLU A 150 21.83 -23.36 65.28
C GLU A 150 23.23 -23.93 64.96
N SER A 151 24.22 -23.34 65.62
CA SER A 151 25.61 -23.75 65.71
C SER A 151 26.47 -23.30 64.53
N MET A 152 27.74 -22.95 64.70
CA MET A 152 28.56 -22.48 65.80
C MET A 152 29.89 -22.16 65.10
N HIS A 153 30.66 -21.22 65.64
CA HIS A 153 32.10 -21.12 65.42
C HIS A 153 32.58 -20.81 63.99
N SER A 154 33.05 -19.59 63.78
CA SER A 154 34.49 -19.36 63.89
C SER A 154 34.75 -17.86 63.82
N GLN A 155 35.09 -17.30 64.98
CA GLN A 155 35.69 -15.99 65.09
C GLN A 155 37.05 -16.02 64.38
N LYS A 156 37.08 -15.59 63.13
CA LYS A 156 38.29 -14.94 62.59
C LYS A 156 37.97 -13.47 62.52
N ALA A 157 38.49 -12.75 63.51
CA ALA A 157 38.67 -11.31 63.50
C ALA A 157 39.56 -10.95 62.30
N MET A 158 38.94 -10.92 61.12
CA MET A 158 39.51 -10.29 59.95
C MET A 158 39.43 -8.80 60.25
N THR A 159 40.56 -8.26 60.68
CA THR A 159 40.80 -6.83 60.87
C THR A 159 40.27 -6.11 59.64
N THR A 160 39.07 -5.55 59.77
CA THR A 160 38.45 -4.68 58.78
C THR A 160 39.36 -3.47 58.66
N GLU A 161 40.30 -3.51 57.73
CA GLU A 161 41.04 -2.33 57.30
C GLU A 161 39.99 -1.25 57.07
N ARG A 162 40.07 -0.19 57.87
CA ARG A 162 39.26 1.02 57.71
C ARG A 162 39.55 1.56 56.33
N LYS A 163 38.79 1.10 55.33
CA LYS A 163 38.75 1.68 54.00
C LYS A 163 38.43 3.15 54.22
N LYS A 164 39.43 4.01 54.00
CA LYS A 164 39.27 5.46 54.07
C LYS A 164 38.02 5.80 53.25
N PRO A 165 37.06 6.57 53.77
CA PRO A 165 35.86 6.90 53.03
C PRO A 165 36.31 7.49 51.69
N MET A 166 36.09 6.75 50.60
CA MET A 166 36.38 7.26 49.26
C MET A 166 35.59 8.56 49.16
N LYS A 167 36.31 9.69 49.09
CA LYS A 167 35.72 10.99 48.84
C LYS A 167 35.01 10.84 47.50
N ARG A 168 33.70 10.64 47.56
CA ARG A 168 32.85 10.60 46.36
C ARG A 168 33.02 11.95 45.73
N TYR A 169 33.75 12.01 44.62
CA TYR A 169 33.79 13.18 43.76
C TYR A 169 32.36 13.39 43.26
N MET A 170 31.57 14.15 44.02
CA MET A 170 30.28 14.64 43.55
C MET A 170 30.59 15.50 42.34
N TYR A 171 30.18 15.04 41.17
CA TYR A 171 30.26 15.77 39.90
C TYR A 171 29.89 17.24 40.16
N GLY A 172 30.84 18.15 39.89
CA GLY A 172 30.95 19.50 40.49
C GLY A 172 29.87 20.52 40.11
N CYS A 173 28.70 20.08 39.64
CA CYS A 173 27.59 20.96 39.27
C CYS A 173 26.43 20.96 40.30
N ILE A 174 26.47 20.12 41.35
CA ILE A 174 25.43 20.10 42.39
C ILE A 174 25.97 20.75 43.66
N PRO A 175 25.58 22.00 43.98
CA PRO A 175 26.08 22.67 45.17
C PRO A 175 25.55 21.99 46.45
N THR A 176 26.37 22.00 47.51
CA THR A 176 26.10 21.30 48.78
C THR A 176 25.04 21.99 49.65
N ASN A 177 24.86 23.30 49.49
CA ASN A 177 23.88 24.09 50.24
C ASN A 177 22.48 23.93 49.62
N SER A 178 21.46 23.70 50.46
CA SER A 178 20.08 23.46 50.02
C SER A 178 19.49 24.63 49.22
N ARG A 179 19.86 25.88 49.55
CA ARG A 179 19.39 27.07 48.84
C ARG A 179 19.98 27.16 47.43
N SER A 180 21.28 26.98 47.28
CA SER A 180 21.93 27.01 45.97
C SER A 180 21.55 25.80 45.11
N ARG A 181 21.23 24.65 45.71
CA ARG A 181 20.68 23.50 44.98
C ARG A 181 19.33 23.82 44.35
N ASN A 182 18.43 24.46 45.08
CA ASN A 182 17.13 24.86 44.56
C ASN A 182 17.25 25.88 43.41
N VAL A 183 18.18 26.84 43.54
CA VAL A 183 18.48 27.80 42.46
C VAL A 183 19.05 27.09 41.23
N CYS A 184 20.00 26.17 41.41
CA CYS A 184 20.59 25.40 40.31
C CYS A 184 19.55 24.54 39.57
N LEU A 185 18.67 23.85 40.32
CA LEU A 185 17.57 23.08 39.74
C LEU A 185 16.57 23.98 39.00
N GLY A 186 16.23 25.15 39.56
CA GLY A 186 15.37 26.13 38.92
C GLY A 186 15.94 26.62 37.58
N ILE A 187 17.22 27.01 37.55
CA ILE A 187 17.88 27.44 36.31
C ILE A 187 17.93 26.29 35.30
N THR A 188 18.30 25.08 35.73
CA THR A 188 18.35 23.90 34.84
C THR A 188 16.97 23.60 34.25
N ALA A 189 15.91 23.67 35.05
CA ALA A 189 14.54 23.48 34.59
C ALA A 189 14.12 24.53 33.56
N VAL A 190 14.46 25.80 33.78
CA VAL A 190 14.19 26.88 32.81
C VAL A 190 14.95 26.67 31.50
N VAL A 191 16.22 26.27 31.57
CA VAL A 191 17.04 25.97 30.37
C VAL A 191 16.46 24.77 29.61
N LEU A 192 16.09 23.69 30.30
CA LEU A 192 15.47 22.52 29.67
C LEU A 192 14.11 22.85 29.06
N LEU A 193 13.30 23.70 29.70
CA LEU A 193 12.04 24.16 29.15
C LEU A 193 12.26 25.00 27.89
N ALA A 194 13.20 25.94 27.91
CA ALA A 194 13.54 26.75 26.75
C ALA A 194 14.06 25.89 25.59
N LEU A 195 14.97 24.94 25.87
CA LEU A 195 15.43 23.96 24.88
C LEU A 195 14.29 23.10 24.36
N GLY A 196 13.35 22.68 25.22
CA GLY A 196 12.17 21.91 24.83
C GLY A 196 11.26 22.69 23.87
N VAL A 197 11.03 23.99 24.13
CA VAL A 197 10.24 24.86 23.23
C VAL A 197 10.95 25.07 21.90
N VAL A 198 12.26 25.35 21.92
CA VAL A 198 13.05 25.50 20.69
C VAL A 198 13.03 24.19 19.90
N LEU A 199 13.32 23.05 20.54
CA LEU A 199 13.24 21.75 19.89
C LEU A 199 11.84 21.48 19.34
N TYR A 200 10.77 21.81 20.06
CA TYR A 200 9.39 21.62 19.58
C TYR A 200 9.06 22.47 18.34
N LEU A 201 9.51 23.72 18.29
CA LEU A 201 9.27 24.63 17.15
C LEU A 201 10.13 24.26 15.93
N PHE A 202 11.35 23.80 16.14
CA PHE A 202 12.28 23.40 15.09
C PHE A 202 12.26 21.89 14.79
N PHE A 203 11.41 21.12 15.48
CA PHE A 203 11.25 19.71 15.17
C PHE A 203 10.59 19.59 13.79
N PRO A 204 11.23 18.89 12.85
CA PRO A 204 10.73 18.73 11.49
C PRO A 204 9.34 18.09 11.50
N ARG A 205 8.36 18.81 10.99
CA ARG A 205 7.05 18.25 10.66
C ARG A 205 7.14 17.64 9.28
N PHE A 206 6.58 16.45 9.09
CA PHE A 206 6.51 15.87 7.76
C PHE A 206 5.56 16.70 6.90
N PRO A 207 5.94 16.97 5.64
CA PRO A 207 5.05 17.66 4.74
C PRO A 207 3.85 16.77 4.44
N ASP A 208 2.70 17.40 4.23
CA ASP A 208 1.47 16.69 3.87
C ASP A 208 1.47 16.41 2.37
N MET A 209 1.20 15.17 1.96
CA MET A 209 1.30 14.73 0.56
C MET A 209 -0.06 14.23 0.08
N HIS A 210 -0.53 14.78 -1.03
CA HIS A 210 -1.76 14.40 -1.70
C HIS A 210 -1.50 14.02 -3.15
N VAL A 211 -2.09 12.92 -3.60
CA VAL A 211 -2.13 12.54 -5.02
C VAL A 211 -3.35 13.22 -5.64
N ASN A 212 -3.12 14.24 -6.46
CA ASN A 212 -4.19 15.02 -7.09
C ASN A 212 -4.85 14.25 -8.23
N ASN A 213 -4.04 13.56 -9.05
CA ASN A 213 -4.51 12.82 -10.22
C ASN A 213 -3.50 11.74 -10.62
N ILE A 214 -3.98 10.67 -11.24
CA ILE A 214 -3.17 9.61 -11.86
C ILE A 214 -3.62 9.49 -13.31
N GLN A 215 -2.68 9.61 -14.24
CA GLN A 215 -2.94 9.51 -15.67
C GLN A 215 -2.06 8.43 -16.30
N LEU A 216 -2.56 7.77 -17.33
CA LEU A 216 -1.77 6.86 -18.15
C LEU A 216 -0.76 7.67 -18.96
N VAL A 217 0.47 7.15 -19.08
CA VAL A 217 1.45 7.74 -20.02
C VAL A 217 0.89 7.56 -21.45
N PRO A 218 0.85 8.61 -22.28
CA PRO A 218 0.42 8.46 -23.67
C PRO A 218 1.44 7.60 -24.44
N GLY A 219 0.95 6.62 -25.20
CA GLY A 219 1.77 5.78 -26.09
C GLY A 219 2.47 4.62 -25.39
N ASN A 220 1.99 3.39 -25.62
CA ASN A 220 2.56 2.13 -25.10
C ASN A 220 2.68 1.99 -23.57
N ALA A 221 1.88 2.73 -22.80
CA ALA A 221 1.84 2.59 -21.34
C ALA A 221 1.47 1.19 -20.86
N PHE A 222 0.76 0.39 -21.67
CA PHE A 222 0.35 -0.95 -21.29
C PHE A 222 1.19 -2.01 -22.00
N LYS A 223 1.85 -2.86 -21.21
CA LYS A 223 2.55 -4.06 -21.68
C LYS A 223 1.92 -5.26 -21.00
N LEU A 224 1.70 -6.31 -21.78
CA LEU A 224 1.16 -7.58 -21.30
C LEU A 224 2.11 -8.69 -21.73
N SER A 225 2.55 -9.51 -20.78
CA SER A 225 3.34 -10.69 -21.10
C SER A 225 2.46 -11.70 -21.86
N PRO A 226 3.08 -12.64 -22.60
CA PRO A 226 2.36 -13.80 -23.10
C PRO A 226 1.65 -14.52 -21.95
N VAL A 227 0.42 -14.97 -22.20
CA VAL A 227 -0.33 -15.81 -21.26
C VAL A 227 0.15 -17.24 -21.46
N THR A 228 0.61 -17.86 -20.38
CA THR A 228 1.01 -19.27 -20.37
C THR A 228 0.17 -20.01 -19.34
N ASN A 229 -0.20 -21.25 -19.66
CA ASN A 229 -0.88 -22.12 -18.71
C ASN A 229 0.11 -23.23 -18.33
N VAL A 230 0.63 -23.18 -17.11
CA VAL A 230 1.56 -24.17 -16.59
C VAL A 230 0.83 -24.93 -15.49
N ASN A 231 0.61 -26.23 -15.69
CA ASN A 231 -0.08 -27.10 -14.72
C ASN A 231 -1.50 -26.63 -14.34
N GLY A 232 -2.24 -26.03 -15.28
CA GLY A 232 -3.58 -25.48 -15.01
C GLY A 232 -3.57 -24.10 -14.36
N GLN A 233 -2.39 -23.51 -14.10
CA GLN A 233 -2.26 -22.17 -13.55
C GLN A 233 -1.95 -21.15 -14.64
N LEU A 234 -2.76 -20.09 -14.70
CA LEU A 234 -2.55 -18.97 -15.60
C LEU A 234 -1.40 -18.09 -15.11
N ASN A 235 -0.36 -17.99 -15.92
CA ASN A 235 0.80 -17.16 -15.71
C ASN A 235 0.84 -16.06 -16.77
N PHE A 236 0.65 -14.84 -16.31
CA PHE A 236 0.82 -13.63 -17.11
C PHE A 236 1.28 -12.50 -16.18
N SER A 237 1.83 -11.44 -16.73
CA SER A 237 2.09 -10.21 -16.02
C SER A 237 1.70 -9.04 -16.89
N PHE A 238 1.32 -7.94 -16.26
CA PHE A 238 1.13 -6.68 -16.96
C PHE A 238 1.91 -5.57 -16.30
N GLN A 239 2.32 -4.62 -17.12
CA GLN A 239 2.94 -3.37 -16.71
C GLN A 239 2.10 -2.22 -17.22
N LEU A 240 1.84 -1.24 -16.35
CA LEU A 240 1.14 -0.01 -16.65
C LEU A 240 1.98 1.19 -16.23
N ASP A 241 2.50 1.93 -17.19
CA ASP A 241 3.26 3.16 -16.95
C ASP A 241 2.29 4.34 -16.80
N MET A 242 2.36 5.01 -15.67
CA MET A 242 1.47 6.11 -15.26
C MET A 242 2.27 7.33 -14.80
N VAL A 243 1.62 8.48 -14.80
CA VAL A 243 2.11 9.74 -14.25
C VAL A 243 1.17 10.17 -13.14
N MET A 244 1.73 10.38 -11.94
CA MET A 244 0.99 10.89 -10.79
C MET A 244 1.28 12.39 -10.63
N ASN A 245 0.23 13.19 -10.52
CA ASN A 245 0.32 14.59 -10.14
C ASN A 245 0.20 14.68 -8.62
N ILE A 246 1.30 15.02 -7.95
CA ILE A 246 1.40 15.05 -6.49
C ILE A 246 1.50 16.49 -6.03
N SER A 247 0.73 16.86 -4.99
CA SER A 247 0.92 18.10 -4.24
C SER A 247 1.50 17.79 -2.87
N VAL A 248 2.53 18.54 -2.47
CA VAL A 248 3.18 18.41 -1.17
C VAL A 248 3.18 19.77 -0.49
N THR A 249 2.58 19.86 0.70
CA THR A 249 2.49 21.09 1.50
C THR A 249 3.49 21.03 2.65
N ASN A 250 4.50 21.91 2.60
CA ASN A 250 5.47 22.03 3.69
C ASN A 250 4.95 22.98 4.76
N SER A 251 4.55 22.43 5.91
CA SER A 251 4.07 23.19 7.06
C SER A 251 5.20 23.75 7.94
N ASN A 252 6.46 23.44 7.63
CA ASN A 252 7.60 23.97 8.38
C ASN A 252 7.90 25.43 7.99
N MET A 253 8.54 26.16 8.91
CA MET A 253 8.99 27.54 8.70
C MET A 253 10.30 27.67 7.89
N TYR A 254 10.88 26.55 7.48
CA TYR A 254 12.12 26.50 6.70
C TYR A 254 11.97 25.60 5.46
N HIS A 255 12.91 25.74 4.53
CA HIS A 255 12.97 24.90 3.34
C HIS A 255 13.30 23.46 3.71
N LEU A 256 12.50 22.52 3.21
CA LEU A 256 12.77 21.09 3.37
C LEU A 256 13.33 20.55 2.06
N LYS A 257 14.62 20.19 2.05
CA LYS A 257 15.22 19.51 0.91
C LYS A 257 15.07 18.00 1.10
N VAL A 258 14.41 17.35 0.16
CA VAL A 258 14.30 15.89 0.09
C VAL A 258 15.22 15.41 -1.02
N ASP A 259 16.00 14.36 -0.74
CA ASP A 259 17.01 13.86 -1.67
C ASP A 259 16.41 12.96 -2.75
N ALA A 260 15.41 12.16 -2.37
CA ALA A 260 14.60 11.35 -3.28
C ALA A 260 13.22 11.09 -2.68
N ILE A 261 12.26 10.69 -3.50
CA ILE A 261 10.96 10.18 -3.06
C ILE A 261 10.78 8.80 -3.68
N ASP A 262 10.79 7.76 -2.84
CA ASP A 262 10.58 6.38 -3.26
C ASP A 262 9.18 5.94 -2.89
N LEU A 263 8.28 5.85 -3.88
CA LEU A 263 6.90 5.45 -3.68
C LEU A 263 6.73 3.96 -3.95
N ASN A 264 6.07 3.26 -3.03
CA ASN A 264 5.54 1.92 -3.21
C ASN A 264 4.02 1.96 -3.15
N ALA A 265 3.35 1.26 -4.05
CA ALA A 265 1.90 1.16 -4.08
C ALA A 265 1.44 -0.27 -3.80
N PHE A 266 0.34 -0.38 -3.07
CA PHE A 266 -0.28 -1.63 -2.67
C PHE A 266 -1.77 -1.56 -3.01
N ILE A 267 -2.30 -2.59 -3.66
CA ILE A 267 -3.75 -2.74 -3.82
C ILE A 267 -4.31 -3.39 -2.56
N LEU A 268 -5.45 -2.88 -2.08
CA LEU A 268 -6.20 -3.45 -0.98
C LEU A 268 -7.41 -4.19 -1.57
N ALA A 269 -7.34 -5.52 -1.63
CA ALA A 269 -8.45 -6.32 -2.12
C ALA A 269 -9.54 -6.41 -1.04
N ASN A 270 -10.77 -6.00 -1.38
CA ASN A 270 -11.90 -6.06 -0.46
C ASN A 270 -12.58 -7.43 -0.55
N ALA A 271 -12.24 -8.33 0.37
CA ALA A 271 -12.79 -9.68 0.40
C ALA A 271 -14.33 -9.71 0.50
N THR A 272 -14.95 -8.75 1.19
CA THR A 272 -16.42 -8.70 1.31
C THR A 272 -17.08 -8.41 -0.03
N GLU A 273 -16.55 -7.46 -0.79
CA GLU A 273 -17.04 -7.14 -2.13
C GLU A 273 -16.75 -8.26 -3.12
N ILE A 274 -15.54 -8.84 -3.06
CA ILE A 274 -15.14 -9.96 -3.92
C ILE A 274 -16.11 -11.15 -3.77
N ASN A 275 -16.52 -11.45 -2.53
CA ASN A 275 -17.40 -12.57 -2.21
C ASN A 275 -18.91 -12.24 -2.34
N SER A 276 -19.27 -10.97 -2.56
CA SER A 276 -20.69 -10.54 -2.56
C SER A 276 -21.43 -10.79 -3.88
N GLN A 277 -20.70 -10.99 -4.98
CA GLN A 277 -21.27 -11.25 -6.30
C GLN A 277 -21.22 -12.75 -6.60
N ASP A 278 -22.38 -13.35 -6.87
CA ASP A 278 -22.52 -14.77 -7.23
C ASP A 278 -23.28 -14.89 -8.57
N PRO A 279 -22.65 -15.36 -9.67
CA PRO A 279 -21.21 -15.65 -9.78
C PRO A 279 -20.38 -14.36 -9.86
N SER A 280 -19.15 -14.37 -9.36
CA SER A 280 -18.30 -13.18 -9.47
C SER A 280 -17.92 -12.92 -10.95
N PRO A 281 -17.70 -11.66 -11.37
CA PRO A 281 -17.28 -11.36 -12.75
C PRO A 281 -16.01 -12.13 -13.18
N ALA A 282 -15.11 -12.39 -12.23
CA ALA A 282 -13.91 -13.21 -12.47
C ALA A 282 -14.26 -14.66 -12.81
N GLU A 283 -15.28 -15.25 -12.18
CA GLU A 283 -15.77 -16.60 -12.50
C GLU A 283 -16.28 -16.69 -13.93
N SER A 284 -17.14 -15.75 -14.29
CA SER A 284 -17.74 -15.71 -15.62
C SER A 284 -16.69 -15.62 -16.73
N LEU A 285 -15.56 -14.95 -16.45
CA LEU A 285 -14.46 -14.78 -17.41
C LEU A 285 -13.46 -15.93 -17.42
N LEU A 286 -13.16 -16.49 -16.25
CA LEU A 286 -12.15 -17.54 -16.13
C LEU A 286 -12.72 -18.93 -16.47
N GLY A 287 -14.05 -19.06 -16.59
CA GLY A 287 -14.71 -20.32 -16.94
C GLY A 287 -14.50 -21.42 -15.90
N ALA A 288 -14.07 -21.06 -14.69
CA ALA A 288 -13.88 -21.98 -13.58
C ALA A 288 -15.21 -22.12 -12.82
N THR A 289 -15.50 -23.34 -12.32
CA THR A 289 -16.42 -23.52 -11.19
C THR A 289 -16.00 -22.56 -10.10
N ALA A 290 -16.95 -21.77 -9.57
CA ALA A 290 -16.72 -20.66 -8.65
C ALA A 290 -15.44 -20.83 -7.79
N PRO A 291 -14.45 -19.90 -7.82
CA PRO A 291 -13.35 -19.95 -6.89
C PRO A 291 -13.96 -20.11 -5.52
N THR A 292 -13.46 -21.11 -4.79
CA THR A 292 -13.75 -21.27 -3.37
C THR A 292 -13.68 -19.89 -2.75
N ARG A 293 -14.84 -19.38 -2.28
CA ARG A 293 -14.99 -18.06 -1.65
C ARG A 293 -13.72 -17.74 -0.90
N ILE A 294 -13.15 -16.57 -1.15
CA ILE A 294 -11.87 -16.20 -0.57
C ILE A 294 -12.13 -15.94 0.91
N TYR A 295 -12.06 -17.00 1.73
CA TYR A 295 -12.14 -16.99 3.18
C TYR A 295 -10.79 -16.57 3.74
N VAL A 296 -10.35 -15.37 3.37
CA VAL A 296 -9.12 -14.85 3.95
C VAL A 296 -9.54 -14.16 5.24
N ASN A 297 -9.19 -14.79 6.35
CA ASN A 297 -9.40 -14.30 7.72
C ASN A 297 -8.75 -12.94 8.01
N ASN A 298 -8.02 -12.36 7.04
CA ASN A 298 -7.43 -11.04 7.13
C ASN A 298 -8.20 -10.08 6.22
N SER A 299 -8.92 -9.14 6.85
CA SER A 299 -9.79 -8.15 6.23
C SER A 299 -9.11 -7.17 5.26
N ASN A 300 -7.80 -7.25 5.04
CA ASN A 300 -7.07 -6.40 4.10
C ASN A 300 -5.87 -7.16 3.51
N MET A 301 -6.07 -7.86 2.40
CA MET A 301 -4.96 -8.43 1.64
C MET A 301 -4.26 -7.33 0.86
N GLN A 302 -3.00 -7.09 1.21
CA GLN A 302 -2.19 -6.05 0.61
C GLN A 302 -1.17 -6.69 -0.32
N GLN A 303 -1.27 -6.40 -1.61
CA GLN A 303 -0.29 -6.83 -2.59
C GLN A 303 0.41 -5.62 -3.18
N LYS A 304 1.74 -5.64 -3.20
CA LYS A 304 2.52 -4.60 -3.86
C LYS A 304 2.25 -4.68 -5.36
N ILE A 305 1.78 -3.58 -5.95
CA ILE A 305 1.42 -3.49 -7.37
C ILE A 305 2.30 -2.54 -8.16
N GLY A 306 3.20 -1.80 -7.52
CA GLY A 306 4.03 -0.85 -8.25
C GLY A 306 5.00 -0.06 -7.41
N ASN A 307 5.85 0.68 -8.10
CA ASN A 307 6.79 1.61 -7.52
C ASN A 307 7.03 2.82 -8.45
N GLY A 308 7.49 3.91 -7.85
CA GLY A 308 7.91 5.11 -8.56
C GLY A 308 9.01 5.80 -7.78
N THR A 309 9.85 6.55 -8.48
CA THR A 309 10.93 7.33 -7.86
C THR A 309 10.91 8.76 -8.40
N PHE A 310 11.19 9.71 -7.52
CA PHE A 310 11.41 11.12 -7.89
C PHE A 310 12.75 11.57 -7.31
N GLY A 311 13.48 12.40 -8.06
CA GLY A 311 14.78 12.93 -7.65
C GLY A 311 14.68 13.96 -6.53
N SER A 312 15.78 14.70 -6.31
CA SER A 312 15.81 15.71 -5.26
C SER A 312 14.85 16.87 -5.54
N ILE A 313 14.16 17.33 -4.50
CA ILE A 313 13.21 18.43 -4.56
C ILE A 313 13.32 19.30 -3.29
N LEU A 314 13.14 20.61 -3.47
CA LEU A 314 13.11 21.58 -2.38
C LEU A 314 11.68 22.04 -2.15
N PHE A 315 11.15 21.81 -0.95
CA PHE A 315 9.84 22.30 -0.54
C PHE A 315 9.96 23.62 0.22
N PRO A 316 9.48 24.75 -0.33
CA PRO A 316 9.54 26.04 0.35
C PRO A 316 8.65 26.10 1.60
N PRO A 317 9.00 26.93 2.61
CA PRO A 317 8.24 27.02 3.84
C PRO A 317 6.83 27.56 3.59
N GLY A 318 5.82 26.91 4.18
CA GLY A 318 4.42 27.31 4.09
C GLY A 318 3.81 27.25 2.68
N LYS A 319 4.45 26.56 1.72
CA LYS A 319 3.98 26.47 0.34
C LYS A 319 3.65 25.04 -0.06
N THR A 320 2.68 24.92 -0.97
CA THR A 320 2.38 23.69 -1.69
C THR A 320 3.20 23.64 -2.97
N THR A 321 3.96 22.56 -3.16
CA THR A 321 4.71 22.28 -4.38
C THR A 321 4.04 21.16 -5.12
N THR A 322 3.74 21.36 -6.41
CA THR A 322 3.17 20.34 -7.28
C THR A 322 4.22 19.82 -8.25
N PHE A 323 4.26 18.51 -8.45
CA PHE A 323 5.17 17.89 -9.42
C PHE A 323 4.56 16.60 -10.00
N LEU A 324 5.09 16.19 -11.15
CA LEU A 324 4.71 14.96 -11.82
C LEU A 324 5.74 13.87 -11.49
N MET A 325 5.26 12.71 -11.07
CA MET A 325 6.11 11.55 -10.78
C MET A 325 5.70 10.38 -11.67
N ASN A 326 6.67 9.80 -12.36
CA ASN A 326 6.47 8.57 -13.11
C ASN A 326 6.30 7.41 -12.13
N PHE A 327 5.32 6.57 -12.41
CA PHE A 327 4.95 5.45 -11.57
C PHE A 327 4.56 4.27 -12.43
N THR A 328 5.17 3.12 -12.17
CA THR A 328 4.92 1.91 -12.91
C THR A 328 4.19 0.92 -12.03
N VAL A 329 2.99 0.53 -12.47
CA VAL A 329 2.29 -0.62 -11.91
C VAL A 329 2.85 -1.84 -12.60
N PHE A 330 3.28 -2.82 -11.82
CA PHE A 330 3.66 -4.14 -12.28
C PHE A 330 2.91 -5.17 -11.46
N TYR A 331 2.20 -6.06 -12.14
CA TYR A 331 1.41 -7.10 -11.50
C TYR A 331 1.68 -8.45 -12.15
N SER A 332 1.77 -9.47 -11.30
CA SER A 332 1.81 -10.89 -11.68
C SER A 332 0.98 -11.66 -10.65
N PRO A 333 0.13 -12.62 -11.08
CA PRO A 333 -0.56 -13.51 -10.17
C PRO A 333 0.38 -14.27 -9.25
N ASN A 334 -0.05 -14.49 -8.02
CA ASN A 334 0.64 -15.34 -7.07
C ASN A 334 0.58 -16.81 -7.54
N GLN A 335 1.72 -17.37 -7.91
CA GLN A 335 1.84 -18.75 -8.40
C GLN A 335 1.37 -19.80 -7.38
N GLN A 336 1.45 -19.51 -6.07
CA GLN A 336 1.02 -20.44 -5.03
C GLN A 336 -0.50 -20.51 -4.92
N LEU A 337 -1.20 -19.38 -5.11
CA LEU A 337 -2.65 -19.31 -5.06
C LEU A 337 -3.29 -19.68 -6.41
N GLY A 338 -2.56 -19.42 -7.51
CA GLY A 338 -3.09 -19.43 -8.86
C GLY A 338 -3.91 -18.18 -9.15
N ALA A 339 -4.07 -17.85 -10.43
CA ALA A 339 -4.77 -16.63 -10.87
C ALA A 339 -6.23 -16.54 -10.37
N THR A 340 -6.96 -17.65 -10.34
CA THR A 340 -8.37 -17.68 -9.91
C THR A 340 -8.57 -17.33 -8.43
N ASN A 341 -7.57 -17.63 -7.60
CA ASN A 341 -7.63 -17.38 -6.15
C ASN A 341 -6.78 -16.17 -5.74
N ASP A 342 -6.20 -15.45 -6.70
CA ASP A 342 -5.43 -14.26 -6.41
C ASP A 342 -6.38 -13.09 -6.10
N PRO A 343 -6.39 -12.59 -4.86
CA PRO A 343 -7.34 -11.56 -4.43
C PRO A 343 -7.11 -10.22 -5.14
N ALA A 344 -5.87 -9.87 -5.47
CA ALA A 344 -5.56 -8.65 -6.19
C ALA A 344 -6.01 -8.76 -7.65
N LEU A 345 -5.82 -9.93 -8.28
CA LEU A 345 -6.35 -10.15 -9.63
C LEU A 345 -7.87 -10.00 -9.64
N ASN A 346 -8.55 -10.69 -8.71
CA ASN A 346 -10.00 -10.67 -8.64
C ASN A 346 -10.53 -9.25 -8.41
N GLU A 347 -9.88 -8.47 -7.55
CA GLU A 347 -10.18 -7.05 -7.38
C GLU A 347 -10.00 -6.27 -8.69
N ILE A 348 -8.87 -6.44 -9.39
CA ILE A 348 -8.59 -5.77 -10.67
C ILE A 348 -9.63 -6.14 -11.74
N ILE A 349 -9.99 -7.42 -11.84
CA ILE A 349 -11.00 -7.90 -12.78
C ILE A 349 -12.35 -7.29 -12.46
N GLN A 350 -12.79 -7.34 -11.21
CA GLN A 350 -14.09 -6.81 -10.80
C GLN A 350 -14.21 -5.30 -11.01
N LEU A 351 -13.11 -4.54 -10.87
CA LEU A 351 -13.10 -3.11 -11.21
C LEU A 351 -13.32 -2.86 -12.70
N CYS A 352 -12.75 -3.73 -13.55
CA CYS A 352 -12.62 -3.49 -14.98
C CYS A 352 -13.70 -4.15 -15.81
N VAL A 353 -14.28 -5.23 -15.32
CA VAL A 353 -15.36 -5.96 -15.94
C VAL A 353 -16.63 -5.37 -15.38
N SER A 354 -17.09 -4.32 -16.06
CA SER A 354 -18.35 -3.68 -15.77
C SER A 354 -19.44 -4.74 -15.78
N ASP A 355 -20.12 -4.93 -14.65
CA ASP A 355 -21.39 -5.63 -14.64
C ASP A 355 -22.30 -4.89 -15.64
N PRO A 356 -22.79 -5.55 -16.69
CA PRO A 356 -23.65 -4.92 -17.69
C PRO A 356 -24.92 -4.30 -17.08
N ASN A 357 -25.28 -4.70 -15.85
CA ASN A 357 -26.43 -4.19 -15.12
C ASN A 357 -26.11 -2.98 -14.22
N VAL A 358 -24.83 -2.64 -14.02
CA VAL A 358 -24.46 -1.47 -13.20
C VAL A 358 -24.57 -0.20 -14.05
N PRO A 359 -25.39 0.80 -13.63
CA PRO A 359 -25.57 2.03 -14.37
C PRO A 359 -24.24 2.74 -14.65
N LEU A 360 -24.10 3.29 -15.86
CA LEU A 360 -22.98 4.15 -16.24
C LEU A 360 -22.80 5.27 -15.20
N GLY A 361 -21.74 5.21 -14.41
CA GLY A 361 -21.44 6.17 -13.34
C GLY A 361 -21.33 5.57 -11.93
N GLN A 362 -21.83 4.35 -11.70
CA GLN A 362 -21.59 3.58 -10.47
C GLN A 362 -20.36 2.67 -10.63
N ASN A 363 -19.25 3.23 -11.12
CA ASN A 363 -18.03 2.46 -11.24
C ASN A 363 -17.55 2.06 -9.85
N ARG A 364 -17.35 0.76 -9.63
CA ARG A 364 -16.67 0.27 -8.44
C ARG A 364 -15.29 0.89 -8.37
N THR A 365 -14.92 1.34 -7.18
CA THR A 365 -13.58 1.83 -6.88
C THR A 365 -12.83 0.83 -6.02
N THR A 366 -11.52 0.72 -6.20
CA THR A 366 -10.65 0.01 -5.27
C THR A 366 -9.74 0.98 -4.55
N THR A 367 -9.24 0.59 -3.38
CA THR A 367 -8.31 1.40 -2.61
C THR A 367 -6.87 0.97 -2.90
N ILE A 368 -6.07 1.90 -3.42
CA ILE A 368 -4.62 1.79 -3.45
C ILE A 368 -4.05 2.49 -2.22
N ARG A 369 -3.30 1.76 -1.40
CA ARG A 369 -2.45 2.36 -0.37
C ARG A 369 -1.08 2.64 -0.95
N TYR A 370 -0.57 3.85 -0.76
CA TYR A 370 0.80 4.18 -1.14
C TYR A 370 1.64 4.53 0.09
N GLN A 371 2.93 4.24 0.00
CA GLN A 371 3.94 4.57 0.99
C GLN A 371 5.12 5.23 0.26
N ALA A 372 5.39 6.49 0.58
CA ALA A 372 6.50 7.26 0.04
C ALA A 372 7.59 7.42 1.10
N ASN A 373 8.77 6.86 0.87
CA ASN A 373 9.95 7.09 1.68
C ASN A 373 10.68 8.32 1.17
N THR A 374 11.05 9.23 2.08
CA THR A 374 11.63 10.53 1.72
C THR A 374 12.95 10.74 2.46
N PRO A 375 14.07 10.14 1.99
CA PRO A 375 15.36 10.37 2.61
C PRO A 375 15.72 11.86 2.63
N ILE A 376 16.11 12.33 3.81
CA ILE A 376 16.66 13.66 4.05
C ILE A 376 18.03 13.45 4.69
N SER A 377 19.09 13.92 4.04
CA SER A 377 20.48 13.69 4.44
C SER A 377 20.79 13.86 5.93
N ILE A 378 20.21 14.87 6.60
CA ILE A 378 20.45 15.09 8.05
C ILE A 378 19.82 14.02 8.93
N PHE A 379 18.68 13.44 8.50
CA PHE A 379 18.00 12.38 9.25
C PHE A 379 18.52 10.99 8.92
N THR A 380 18.93 10.76 7.68
CA THR A 380 19.55 9.49 7.29
C THR A 380 20.87 9.26 8.04
N ALA A 381 21.60 10.33 8.36
CA ALA A 381 22.80 10.27 9.20
C ALA A 381 22.54 9.73 10.63
N VAL A 382 21.33 9.90 11.16
CA VAL A 382 20.91 9.34 12.46
C VAL A 382 20.08 8.05 12.32
N GLY A 383 20.03 7.46 11.12
CA GLY A 383 19.30 6.23 10.85
C GLY A 383 17.78 6.39 10.72
N TYR A 384 17.29 7.62 10.54
CA TYR A 384 15.87 7.92 10.42
C TYR A 384 15.50 8.28 8.98
N THR A 385 14.55 7.54 8.38
CA THR A 385 14.00 7.83 7.06
C THR A 385 12.48 7.98 7.16
N PRO A 386 11.93 9.18 6.99
CA PRO A 386 10.50 9.37 7.12
C PRO A 386 9.72 8.75 5.96
N SER A 387 8.57 8.17 6.30
CA SER A 387 7.64 7.60 5.34
C SER A 387 6.26 8.24 5.46
N ILE A 388 5.68 8.65 4.34
CA ILE A 388 4.30 9.15 4.27
C ILE A 388 3.43 8.03 3.72
N GLN A 389 2.28 7.78 4.35
CA GLN A 389 1.33 6.75 3.92
C GLN A 389 -0.05 7.35 3.81
N ASN A 390 -0.75 7.04 2.72
CA ASN A 390 -2.12 7.45 2.51
C ASN A 390 -2.80 6.49 1.51
N GLN A 391 -4.08 6.68 1.28
CA GLN A 391 -4.92 5.83 0.45
C GLN A 391 -5.58 6.65 -0.66
N LEU A 392 -5.78 6.02 -1.82
CA LEU A 392 -6.46 6.60 -2.95
C LEU A 392 -7.45 5.60 -3.51
N ASN A 393 -8.70 6.03 -3.68
CA ASN A 393 -9.70 5.24 -4.38
C ASN A 393 -9.57 5.48 -5.88
N ILE A 394 -9.40 4.40 -6.65
CA ILE A 394 -9.28 4.46 -8.11
C ILE A 394 -10.37 3.65 -8.79
N ASN A 395 -10.79 4.09 -9.97
CA ASN A 395 -11.57 3.28 -10.90
C ASN A 395 -10.65 2.32 -11.68
N CYS A 396 -11.22 1.44 -12.51
CA CYS A 396 -10.44 0.62 -13.44
C CYS A 396 -9.42 1.47 -14.22
N PRO A 397 -8.11 1.19 -14.10
CA PRO A 397 -7.09 1.98 -14.78
C PRO A 397 -6.92 1.57 -16.25
N PHE A 398 -7.58 0.50 -16.70
CA PHE A 398 -7.52 0.04 -18.08
C PHE A 398 -8.67 0.63 -18.91
N GLN A 399 -8.31 1.28 -20.01
CA GLN A 399 -9.27 1.86 -20.96
C GLN A 399 -9.02 1.34 -22.38
N GLY A 400 -10.05 1.38 -23.22
CA GLY A 400 -9.97 1.03 -24.64
C GLY A 400 -9.35 -0.35 -24.91
N GLN A 401 -8.34 -0.39 -25.79
CA GLN A 401 -7.67 -1.63 -26.20
C GLN A 401 -6.91 -2.34 -25.07
N ALA A 402 -6.43 -1.61 -24.06
CA ALA A 402 -5.75 -2.24 -22.91
C ALA A 402 -6.73 -3.10 -22.09
N LYS A 403 -7.94 -2.59 -21.85
CA LYS A 403 -9.02 -3.34 -21.19
C LYS A 403 -9.39 -4.59 -21.99
N VAL A 404 -9.56 -4.46 -23.31
CA VAL A 404 -9.89 -5.60 -24.18
C VAL A 404 -8.78 -6.66 -24.16
N LYS A 405 -7.50 -6.26 -24.30
CA LYS A 405 -6.37 -7.19 -24.26
C LYS A 405 -6.25 -7.92 -22.92
N LEU A 406 -6.46 -7.20 -21.82
CA LEU A 406 -6.46 -7.80 -20.48
C LEU A 406 -7.57 -8.84 -20.35
N ILE A 407 -8.80 -8.48 -20.73
CA ILE A 407 -9.95 -9.40 -20.70
C ILE A 407 -9.72 -10.62 -21.59
N GLN A 408 -9.21 -10.42 -22.81
CA GLN A 408 -8.90 -11.51 -23.75
C GLN A 408 -7.79 -12.42 -23.24
N ALA A 409 -6.77 -11.87 -22.59
CA ALA A 409 -5.71 -12.68 -21.99
C ALA A 409 -6.22 -13.56 -20.85
N ILE A 410 -7.11 -13.01 -20.02
CA ILE A 410 -7.73 -13.72 -18.91
C ILE A 410 -8.70 -14.80 -19.42
N ALA A 411 -9.57 -14.46 -20.37
CA ALA A 411 -10.56 -15.38 -20.92
C ALA A 411 -9.93 -16.45 -21.84
N GLY A 412 -8.98 -16.06 -22.70
CA GLY A 412 -8.33 -16.94 -23.67
C GLY A 412 -7.36 -17.93 -23.05
N GLY A 413 -6.85 -17.67 -21.85
CA GLY A 413 -6.10 -18.66 -21.08
C GLY A 413 -6.97 -19.83 -20.56
N GLY A 414 -8.29 -19.61 -20.45
CA GLY A 414 -9.27 -20.60 -19.98
C GLY A 414 -9.79 -21.52 -21.09
N THR A 415 -9.75 -21.10 -22.35
CA THR A 415 -10.08 -21.98 -23.48
C THR A 415 -8.93 -22.96 -23.68
N ARG A 416 -9.08 -24.14 -23.04
CA ARG A 416 -8.30 -25.36 -23.30
C ARG A 416 -7.87 -25.38 -24.75
N GLY A 417 -6.58 -25.61 -24.99
CA GLY A 417 -6.07 -25.96 -26.30
C GLY A 417 -6.89 -27.11 -26.86
N VAL A 418 -7.91 -26.78 -27.66
CA VAL A 418 -8.40 -27.64 -28.72
C VAL A 418 -7.27 -27.57 -29.72
N SER A 419 -6.25 -28.41 -29.47
CA SER A 419 -5.22 -28.73 -30.42
C SER A 419 -5.95 -29.34 -31.61
N GLY A 420 -6.35 -28.49 -32.55
CA GLY A 420 -6.72 -28.91 -33.88
C GLY A 420 -5.48 -29.53 -34.49
N SER A 421 -5.34 -30.85 -34.36
CA SER A 421 -4.48 -31.65 -35.21
C SER A 421 -5.05 -31.54 -36.62
N THR A 422 -4.52 -30.61 -37.41
CA THR A 422 -4.55 -30.69 -38.87
C THR A 422 -3.48 -31.63 -39.34
#